data_AF-A0A7J8MGA3-F1
#
_entry.id   AF-A0A7J8MGA3-F1
#
_cell.length_a   1.000
_cell.length_b   1.000
_cell.length_c   1.000
_cell.angle_alpha   90.00
_cell.angle_beta   90.00
_cell.angle_gamma   90.00
#
_symmetry.space_group_name_H-M   'P 1'
#
loop_
_entity.id
_entity.type
_entity.pdbx_description
1 polymer ?
#
loop_
_entity_poly.entity_id
_entity_poly.type
_entity_poly.pdbx_seq_one_letter_code
_entity_poly.pdbx_strand_id
1 'polypeptide(L)'
;MTVHEGDVYAIFNNKFSSFALYDGKDGDNFHPYKVSLRFHAREHDEKIIASMRKWLASSEVIDVPNFSLLREIDRVVCVNLACK
;
A
#
# COMPACT_ATOMS: atom_id res chain seq x y z
N MET A 1 -2.97 -11.62 -11.68
CA MET A 1 -2.41 -10.32 -12.08
C MET A 1 -2.79 -10.08 -13.52
N THR A 2 -2.97 -8.83 -13.90
CA THR A 2 -3.26 -8.44 -15.29
C THR A 2 -2.39 -7.26 -15.67
N VAL A 3 -1.96 -7.21 -16.92
CA VAL A 3 -1.27 -6.03 -17.46
C VAL A 3 -2.32 -5.16 -18.16
N HIS A 4 -2.37 -3.89 -17.80
CA HIS A 4 -3.26 -2.91 -18.44
C HIS A 4 -2.46 -1.64 -18.69
N GLU A 5 -2.44 -1.15 -19.93
CA GLU A 5 -1.71 0.07 -20.34
C GLU A 5 -0.21 0.08 -19.96
N GLY A 6 0.41 -1.11 -19.86
CA GLY A 6 1.83 -1.26 -19.51
C GLY A 6 2.09 -1.47 -18.01
N ASP A 7 1.10 -1.23 -17.15
CA ASP A 7 1.20 -1.42 -15.71
C ASP A 7 0.72 -2.80 -15.26
N VAL A 8 1.30 -3.30 -14.16
CA VAL A 8 0.95 -4.60 -13.57
C VAL A 8 -0.03 -4.40 -12.42
N TYR A 9 -1.24 -4.95 -12.57
CA TYR A 9 -2.30 -4.87 -11.57
C TYR A 9 -2.44 -6.19 -10.80
N ALA A 10 -2.37 -6.09 -9.48
CA ALA A 10 -2.79 -7.15 -8.57
C ALA A 10 -4.31 -7.06 -8.34
N ILE A 11 -5.07 -8.02 -8.88
CA ILE A 11 -6.53 -8.06 -8.73
C ILE A 11 -6.90 -8.79 -7.44
N PHE A 12 -7.70 -8.13 -6.59
CA PHE A 12 -8.27 -8.72 -5.39
C PHE A 12 -9.69 -9.26 -5.66
N ASN A 13 -9.93 -10.54 -5.37
CA ASN A 13 -11.26 -11.14 -5.42
C ASN A 13 -11.76 -11.44 -4.01
N ASN A 14 -12.78 -10.72 -3.53
CA ASN A 14 -13.27 -10.85 -2.15
C ASN A 14 -13.75 -12.28 -1.79
N LYS A 15 -14.10 -13.12 -2.77
CA LYS A 15 -14.52 -14.51 -2.53
C LYS A 15 -13.35 -15.46 -2.29
N PHE A 16 -12.13 -15.14 -2.72
CA PHE A 16 -11.01 -16.08 -2.68
C PHE A 16 -9.70 -15.50 -2.15
N SER A 17 -9.50 -14.19 -2.32
CA SER A 17 -8.32 -13.48 -1.87
C SER A 17 -8.42 -13.08 -0.40
N SER A 18 -7.27 -12.89 0.24
CA SER A 18 -7.12 -12.32 1.57
C SER A 18 -6.01 -11.28 1.58
N PHE A 19 -6.03 -10.39 2.57
CA PHE A 19 -5.00 -9.38 2.79
C PHE A 19 -4.78 -9.15 4.29
N ALA A 20 -3.62 -8.58 4.61
CA ALA A 20 -3.26 -8.06 5.91
C ALA A 20 -2.48 -6.76 5.73
N LEU A 21 -2.75 -5.77 6.58
CA LEU A 21 -2.05 -4.49 6.61
C LEU A 21 -1.20 -4.41 7.87
N TYR A 22 0.04 -4.00 7.69
CA TYR A 22 1.05 -3.90 8.73
C TYR A 22 1.56 -2.48 8.82
N ASP A 23 2.05 -2.10 9.98
CA ASP A 23 2.77 -0.84 10.15
C ASP A 23 3.98 -0.80 9.21
N GLY A 24 4.26 0.40 8.70
CA GLY A 24 5.32 0.67 7.73
C GLY A 24 6.73 0.60 8.32
N LYS A 25 7.61 1.49 7.89
CA LYS A 25 9.04 1.47 8.25
C LYS A 25 9.29 1.54 9.76
N ASP A 26 8.42 2.19 10.52
CA ASP A 26 8.55 2.41 11.97
C ASP A 26 7.74 1.39 12.80
N GLY A 27 7.31 0.27 12.20
CA GLY A 27 6.54 -0.76 12.89
C GLY A 27 7.39 -1.67 13.76
N ASP A 28 7.07 -1.75 15.06
CA ASP A 28 7.85 -2.51 16.05
C ASP A 28 7.47 -3.99 16.16
N ASN A 29 6.29 -4.38 15.66
CA ASN A 29 5.79 -5.75 15.75
C ASN A 29 5.31 -6.29 14.40
N PHE A 30 5.09 -7.61 14.33
CA PHE A 30 4.60 -8.31 13.13
C PHE A 30 3.10 -8.64 13.20
N HIS A 31 2.34 -7.94 14.05
CA HIS A 31 0.90 -8.10 14.11
C HIS A 31 0.25 -7.16 13.09
N PRO A 32 -0.60 -7.68 12.20
CA PRO A 32 -1.34 -6.81 11.29
C PRO A 32 -2.39 -6.01 12.06
N TYR A 33 -2.45 -4.70 11.83
CA TYR A 33 -3.49 -3.85 12.42
C TYR A 33 -4.85 -4.01 11.73
N LYS A 34 -4.87 -4.54 10.50
CA LYS A 34 -6.09 -4.86 9.76
C LYS A 34 -5.90 -6.14 8.95
N VAL A 35 -6.87 -7.03 9.02
CA VAL A 35 -6.87 -8.29 8.28
C VAL A 35 -8.23 -8.52 7.62
N SER A 36 -8.20 -9.18 6.47
CA SER A 36 -9.40 -9.77 5.88
C SER A 36 -9.78 -11.07 6.59
N LEU A 37 -11.05 -11.48 6.49
CA LEU A 37 -11.60 -12.66 7.18
C LEU A 37 -10.84 -13.97 6.91
N ARG A 38 -10.27 -14.15 5.71
CA ARG A 38 -9.57 -15.38 5.30
C ARG A 38 -8.05 -15.31 5.46
N PHE A 39 -7.53 -14.28 6.13
CA PHE A 39 -6.10 -14.16 6.33
C PHE A 39 -5.64 -15.11 7.43
N HIS A 40 -4.57 -15.84 7.16
CA HIS A 40 -3.87 -16.67 8.13
C HIS A 40 -2.38 -16.36 8.06
N ALA A 41 -1.81 -15.91 9.17
CA ALA A 41 -0.39 -15.63 9.26
C ALA A 41 0.44 -16.91 9.14
N ARG A 42 1.57 -16.82 8.45
CA ARG A 42 2.55 -17.90 8.29
C ARG A 42 3.84 -17.54 8.99
N GLU A 43 4.55 -18.55 9.47
CA GLU A 43 5.84 -18.37 10.17
C GLU A 43 6.87 -17.57 9.35
N HIS A 44 6.86 -17.72 8.02
CA HIS A 44 7.80 -17.01 7.15
C HIS A 44 7.39 -15.56 6.83
N ASP A 45 6.17 -15.14 7.16
CA ASP A 45 5.69 -13.79 6.84
C ASP A 45 6.51 -12.73 7.59
N GLU A 46 6.95 -13.01 8.82
CA GLU A 46 7.76 -12.07 9.62
C GLU A 46 9.07 -11.69 8.91
N LYS A 47 9.76 -12.66 8.31
CA LYS A 47 11.01 -12.43 7.57
C LYS A 47 10.79 -11.56 6.32
N ILE A 48 9.66 -11.78 5.64
CA ILE A 48 9.27 -11.00 4.46
C ILE A 48 8.96 -9.57 4.88
N ILE A 49 8.15 -9.38 5.93
CA ILE A 49 7.76 -8.07 6.45
C ILE A 49 9.00 -7.30 6.93
N ALA A 50 9.89 -7.93 7.68
CA ALA A 50 11.14 -7.30 8.14
C ALA A 50 12.00 -6.82 6.96
N SER A 51 12.12 -7.64 5.91
CA SER A 51 12.87 -7.27 4.71
C SER A 51 12.21 -6.12 3.95
N MET A 52 10.88 -6.11 3.86
CA MET A 52 10.12 -5.01 3.23
C MET A 52 10.25 -3.71 4.01
N ARG A 53 10.18 -3.74 5.35
CA ARG A 53 10.39 -2.54 6.19
C ARG A 53 11.79 -1.97 6.05
N LYS A 54 12.80 -2.85 6.05
CA LYS A 54 14.19 -2.44 5.82
C LYS A 54 14.35 -1.79 4.45
N TRP A 55 13.77 -2.39 3.41
CA TRP A 55 13.76 -1.82 2.06
C TRP A 55 13.08 -0.45 2.04
N LEU A 56 11.90 -0.31 2.62
CA LEU A 56 11.13 0.94 2.69
C LEU A 56 11.88 2.04 3.45
N ALA A 57 12.57 1.71 4.55
CA ALA A 57 13.37 2.67 5.31
C ALA A 57 14.57 3.20 4.52
N SER A 58 15.15 2.37 3.64
CA SER A 58 16.28 2.74 2.78
C SER A 58 15.87 3.36 1.44
N SER A 59 14.58 3.33 1.12
CA SER A 59 14.11 3.74 -0.19
C SER A 59 13.57 5.16 -0.17
N GLU A 60 14.00 5.95 -1.14
CA GLU A 60 13.33 7.19 -1.54
C GLU A 60 12.09 6.86 -2.37
N VAL A 61 11.23 5.91 -1.96
CA VAL A 61 9.89 5.77 -2.58
C VAL A 61 9.07 6.98 -2.16
N ILE A 62 9.38 8.10 -2.79
CA ILE A 62 8.46 9.18 -3.01
C ILE A 62 7.80 8.77 -4.31
N ASP A 63 6.73 7.97 -4.22
CA ASP A 63 5.63 8.20 -5.15
C ASP A 63 5.31 9.67 -4.90
N VAL A 64 5.81 10.58 -5.75
CA VAL A 64 5.37 11.97 -5.72
C VAL A 64 3.97 11.85 -6.25
N PRO A 65 2.93 11.85 -5.40
CA PRO A 65 1.61 11.67 -5.92
C PRO A 65 1.36 12.94 -6.71
N ASN A 66 0.70 12.79 -7.85
CA ASN A 66 0.36 13.91 -8.71
C ASN A 66 -0.74 14.72 -7.98
N PHE A 67 -0.34 15.43 -6.94
CA PHE A 67 -1.17 16.22 -6.06
C PHE A 67 -1.28 17.62 -6.64
N SER A 68 -2.50 18.11 -6.79
CA SER A 68 -2.74 19.51 -7.13
C SER A 68 -2.75 20.37 -5.86
N LEU A 69 -2.28 21.61 -5.96
CA LEU A 69 -2.53 22.57 -4.89
C LEU A 69 -4.01 22.96 -4.89
N LEU A 70 -4.61 23.20 -3.72
CA LEU A 70 -6.03 23.58 -3.61
C LEU A 70 -6.39 24.80 -4.49
N ARG A 71 -5.45 25.75 -4.66
CA ARG A 71 -5.63 26.96 -5.48
C ARG A 71 -5.66 26.68 -6.99
N GLU A 72 -5.16 25.52 -7.42
CA GLU A 72 -5.10 25.10 -8.83
C GLU A 72 -6.34 24.31 -9.25
N ILE A 73 -7.22 23.97 -8.31
CA ILE A 73 -8.45 23.22 -8.57
C ILE A 73 -9.51 24.21 -9.06
N ASP A 74 -9.67 24.30 -10.38
CA ASP A 74 -10.59 25.21 -11.06
C ASP A 74 -11.81 24.49 -11.68
N ARG A 75 -11.82 23.15 -11.66
CA ARG A 75 -12.85 22.29 -12.27
C ARG A 75 -13.27 21.15 -11.34
N VAL A 76 -14.48 20.65 -11.55
CA VAL A 76 -15.00 19.46 -10.88
C VAL A 76 -14.45 18.20 -11.57
N VAL A 77 -13.20 17.86 -11.25
CA VAL A 77 -12.56 16.58 -11.64
C VAL A 77 -11.98 15.91 -10.40
N CYS A 78 -11.87 14.57 -10.40
CA CYS A 78 -11.24 13.84 -9.32
C CYS A 78 -9.72 14.15 -9.32
N VAL A 79 -9.25 14.86 -8.30
CA VAL A 79 -7.83 15.18 -8.11
C VAL A 79 -7.32 14.62 -6.79
N ASN A 80 -6.05 14.23 -6.75
CA ASN A 80 -5.39 13.95 -5.49
C ASN A 80 -5.01 15.28 -4.84
N LEU A 81 -5.26 15.44 -3.53
CA LEU A 81 -4.91 16.64 -2.77
C LEU A 81 -4.08 16.26 -1.54
N ALA A 82 -3.03 17.04 -1.26
CA ALA A 82 -2.31 17.01 -0.01
C ALA A 82 -2.49 18.35 0.73
N CYS A 83 -3.03 18.30 1.95
CA CYS A 83 -3.22 19.47 2.81
C CYS A 83 -2.88 19.11 4.27
N LYS A 84 -2.57 20.13 5.09
CA LYS A 84 -2.22 19.98 6.50
C LYS A 84 -3.40 20.32 7.40
#